data_AF-A0A8K1G6F5-F1
#
_entry.id   AF-A0A8K1G6F5-F1
#
_cell.length_a   1.000
_cell.length_b   1.000
_cell.length_c   1.000
_cell.angle_alpha   90.00
_cell.angle_beta   90.00
_cell.angle_gamma   90.00
#
_symmetry.space_group_name_H-M   'P 1'
#
loop_
_entity.id
_entity.type
_entity.pdbx_description
1 polymer ?
#
loop_
_entity_poly.entity_id
_entity_poly.type
_entity_poly.pdbx_seq_one_letter_code
_entity_poly.pdbx_strand_id
1 'polypeptide(L)'
;MSEEGSENEDDRHNLFFPLREVPTAPRIIGFVEVPINTGDVRAYKKEMGQLLDDPFGVAERLDDFLGSSIYTFEDLTSILRSLFNTEEGDMIRQAGIRDWECHNPQGTPRDQKWPCQSPG
;
A
#
# COMPACT_ATOMS: atom_id res chain seq x y z
N MET A 1 -39.15 16.30 9.53
CA MET A 1 -38.00 16.61 8.67
C MET A 1 -36.79 16.74 9.59
N SER A 2 -35.92 15.75 9.56
CA SER A 2 -34.49 15.81 9.93
C SER A 2 -33.87 14.58 9.27
N GLU A 3 -33.58 14.73 7.98
CA GLU A 3 -32.55 13.96 7.29
C GLU A 3 -31.21 14.49 7.79
N GLU A 4 -30.26 13.60 8.13
CA GLU A 4 -28.81 13.73 7.94
C GLU A 4 -28.07 12.72 8.83
N GLY A 5 -27.12 11.99 8.23
CA GLY A 5 -26.21 11.09 8.95
C GLY A 5 -26.20 9.63 8.50
N SER A 6 -26.61 9.31 7.28
CA SER A 6 -26.16 8.10 6.61
C SER A 6 -24.95 8.48 5.74
N GLU A 7 -23.82 8.83 6.36
CA GLU A 7 -22.55 8.76 5.65
C GLU A 7 -22.35 7.30 5.27
N ASN A 8 -22.41 7.06 3.97
CA ASN A 8 -22.46 5.75 3.35
C ASN A 8 -21.33 4.88 3.91
N GLU A 9 -21.68 3.84 4.68
CA GLU A 9 -20.74 2.78 5.06
C GLU A 9 -20.08 2.15 3.82
N ASP A 10 -20.77 2.19 2.67
CA ASP A 10 -20.27 1.77 1.36
C ASP A 10 -19.09 2.61 0.84
N ASP A 11 -19.05 3.92 1.14
CA ASP A 11 -17.95 4.80 0.70
C ASP A 11 -16.67 4.55 1.52
N ARG A 12 -16.80 4.14 2.80
CA ARG A 12 -15.63 3.79 3.63
C ARG A 12 -14.90 2.54 3.15
N HIS A 13 -15.57 1.64 2.44
CA HIS A 13 -14.93 0.47 1.83
C HIS A 13 -14.11 0.82 0.58
N ASN A 14 -14.28 2.03 0.03
CA ASN A 14 -13.56 2.51 -1.15
C ASN A 14 -12.45 3.51 -0.82
N LEU A 15 -12.21 3.77 0.47
CA LEU A 15 -11.21 4.71 0.97
C LEU A 15 -10.19 3.97 1.84
N PHE A 16 -8.92 4.14 1.53
CA PHE A 16 -7.80 3.75 2.40
C PHE A 16 -7.42 4.94 3.27
N PHE A 17 -7.04 4.72 4.53
CA PHE A 17 -6.73 5.81 5.46
C PHE A 17 -5.27 5.74 5.95
N PRO A 18 -4.28 5.93 5.05
CA PRO A 18 -2.90 5.99 5.47
C PRO A 18 -2.61 7.22 6.32
N LEU A 19 -1.66 7.07 7.23
CA LEU A 19 -1.15 8.14 8.07
C LEU A 19 0.02 8.83 7.37
N ARG A 20 -0.21 10.04 6.86
CA ARG A 20 0.83 10.84 6.22
C ARG A 20 1.63 11.62 7.26
N GLU A 21 2.94 11.54 7.17
CA GLU A 21 3.86 12.38 7.95
C GLU A 21 3.75 13.86 7.54
N VAL A 22 3.58 14.73 8.54
CA VAL A 22 3.57 16.19 8.36
C VAL A 22 4.46 16.87 9.40
N PRO A 23 5.28 17.86 9.01
CA PRO A 23 6.04 18.65 9.97
C PRO A 23 5.06 19.52 10.78
N THR A 24 4.90 19.23 12.07
CA THR A 24 4.01 19.98 12.97
C THR A 24 4.74 21.08 13.73
N ALA A 25 6.04 20.89 13.97
CA ALA A 25 6.93 21.90 14.53
C ALA A 25 8.39 21.60 14.12
N PRO A 26 9.36 22.51 14.35
CA PRO A 26 10.77 22.21 14.09
C PRO A 26 11.21 20.93 14.83
N ARG A 27 11.66 19.92 14.07
CA ARG A 27 12.06 18.59 14.56
C ARG A 27 10.92 17.72 15.15
N ILE A 28 9.66 18.08 14.94
CA ILE A 28 8.50 17.27 15.35
C ILE A 28 7.69 16.90 14.11
N ILE A 29 7.51 15.60 13.91
CA ILE A 29 6.66 15.03 12.86
C ILE A 29 5.35 14.60 13.53
N GLY A 30 4.23 15.05 12.96
CA GLY A 30 2.90 14.54 13.29
C GLY A 30 2.37 13.66 12.16
N PHE A 31 1.28 12.97 12.43
CA PHE A 31 0.62 12.08 11.48
C PHE A 31 -0.81 12.57 11.27
N VAL A 32 -1.23 12.63 10.01
CA VAL A 32 -2.61 12.97 9.62
C VAL A 32 -3.15 11.90 8.70
N GLU A 33 -4.42 11.52 8.89
CA GLU A 33 -5.10 10.64 7.95
C GLU A 33 -5.35 11.40 6.65
N VAL A 34 -4.91 10.82 5.54
CA VAL A 34 -5.17 11.35 4.20
C VAL A 34 -5.85 10.25 3.40
N PRO A 35 -7.18 10.32 3.21
CA PRO A 35 -7.90 9.25 2.55
C PRO A 35 -7.47 9.13 1.09
N ILE A 36 -7.22 7.90 0.65
CA ILE A 36 -6.94 7.56 -0.75
C ILE A 36 -8.14 6.78 -1.29
N ASN A 37 -8.72 7.26 -2.38
CA ASN A 37 -9.83 6.60 -3.05
C ASN A 37 -9.32 5.46 -3.97
N THR A 38 -10.03 4.34 -3.97
CA THR A 38 -9.83 3.24 -4.94
C THR A 38 -9.91 3.71 -6.41
N GLY A 39 -10.67 4.76 -6.70
CA GLY A 39 -10.70 5.43 -8.00
C GLY A 39 -9.34 6.00 -8.40
N ASP A 40 -8.63 6.63 -7.45
CA ASP A 40 -7.31 7.21 -7.68
C ASP A 40 -6.27 6.11 -7.89
N VAL A 41 -6.34 5.01 -7.13
CA VAL A 41 -5.49 3.82 -7.33
C VAL A 41 -5.69 3.24 -8.74
N ARG A 42 -6.94 3.18 -9.22
CA ARG A 42 -7.26 2.65 -10.55
C ARG A 42 -6.81 3.60 -11.67
N ALA A 43 -6.93 4.91 -11.47
CA ALA A 43 -6.38 5.90 -12.38
C ALA A 43 -4.85 5.78 -12.44
N TYR A 44 -4.22 5.66 -11.26
CA TYR A 44 -2.78 5.50 -11.13
C TYR A 44 -2.25 4.27 -11.85
N LYS A 45 -2.94 3.11 -11.75
CA LYS A 45 -2.53 1.91 -12.49
C LYS A 45 -2.44 2.14 -14.00
N LYS A 46 -3.29 2.99 -14.58
CA LYS A 46 -3.24 3.29 -16.02
C LYS A 46 -1.98 4.08 -16.40
N GLU A 47 -1.52 4.95 -15.52
CA GLU A 47 -0.32 5.78 -15.72
C GLU A 47 0.96 5.00 -15.40
N MET A 48 0.90 4.11 -14.40
CA MET A 48 2.02 3.33 -13.90
C MET A 48 2.59 2.36 -14.94
N GLY A 49 1.73 1.70 -15.73
CA GLY A 49 2.15 0.70 -16.72
C GLY A 49 2.23 -0.73 -16.18
N GLN A 50 2.93 -1.60 -16.91
CA GLN A 50 3.15 -3.01 -16.53
C GLN A 50 4.54 -3.20 -15.93
N LEU A 51 4.63 -4.00 -14.86
CA LEU A 51 5.89 -4.27 -14.17
C LEU A 51 6.92 -4.95 -15.09
N LEU A 52 6.45 -5.78 -16.01
CA LEU A 52 7.30 -6.54 -16.93
C LEU A 52 7.94 -5.68 -18.03
N ASP A 53 7.32 -4.56 -18.38
CA ASP A 53 7.81 -3.66 -19.43
C ASP A 53 8.92 -2.74 -18.90
N ASP A 54 8.75 -2.19 -17.69
CA ASP A 54 9.72 -1.31 -17.05
C ASP A 54 9.72 -1.51 -15.52
N PRO A 55 10.45 -2.51 -15.00
CA PRO A 55 10.41 -2.86 -13.58
C PRO A 55 10.98 -1.75 -12.68
N PHE A 56 11.93 -0.95 -13.17
CA PHE A 56 12.52 0.13 -12.38
C PHE A 56 11.61 1.36 -12.35
N GLY A 57 11.10 1.81 -13.50
CA GLY A 57 10.19 2.95 -13.54
C GLY A 57 8.88 2.68 -12.81
N VAL A 58 8.38 1.44 -12.84
CA VAL A 58 7.22 1.03 -12.04
C VAL A 58 7.52 1.03 -10.54
N ALA A 59 8.73 0.66 -10.12
CA ALA A 59 9.13 0.72 -8.71
C ALA A 59 9.25 2.16 -8.20
N GLU A 60 9.89 3.07 -8.95
CA GLU A 60 9.99 4.50 -8.59
C GLU A 60 8.60 5.14 -8.48
N ARG A 61 7.73 4.85 -9.45
CA ARG A 61 6.32 5.28 -9.43
C ARG A 61 5.59 4.72 -8.21
N LEU A 62 5.76 3.44 -7.88
CA LEU A 62 5.10 2.89 -6.69
C LEU A 62 5.55 3.62 -5.42
N ASP A 63 6.85 3.91 -5.30
CA ASP A 63 7.42 4.63 -4.16
C ASP A 63 6.86 6.06 -4.06
N ASP A 64 6.77 6.78 -5.18
CA ASP A 64 6.16 8.11 -5.23
C ASP A 64 4.68 8.10 -4.82
N PHE A 65 3.94 7.05 -5.21
CA PHE A 65 2.52 6.92 -4.90
C PHE A 65 2.27 6.64 -3.41
N LEU A 66 3.04 5.72 -2.82
CA LEU A 66 2.95 5.41 -1.40
C LEU A 66 3.48 6.59 -0.56
N GLY A 67 4.53 7.24 -1.05
CA GLY A 67 5.19 8.37 -0.40
C GLY A 67 5.62 8.04 1.03
N SER A 68 5.70 9.09 1.86
CA SER A 68 6.03 8.97 3.29
C SER A 68 4.80 8.67 4.15
N SER A 69 3.85 7.88 3.65
CA SER A 69 2.63 7.54 4.38
C SER A 69 2.76 6.15 5.00
N ILE A 70 2.23 5.99 6.21
CA ILE A 70 2.18 4.71 6.90
C ILE A 70 0.85 4.05 6.56
N TYR A 71 0.93 2.86 5.96
CA TYR A 71 -0.23 2.07 5.56
C TYR A 71 -0.45 0.93 6.55
N THR A 72 -1.72 0.61 6.81
CA THR A 72 -2.05 -0.66 7.47
C THR A 72 -1.74 -1.82 6.52
N PHE A 73 -1.60 -3.02 7.08
CA PHE A 73 -1.39 -4.22 6.27
C PHE A 73 -2.52 -4.44 5.26
N GLU A 74 -3.77 -4.19 5.67
CA GLU A 74 -4.96 -4.36 4.83
C GLU A 74 -5.00 -3.32 3.70
N ASP A 75 -4.72 -2.05 4.00
CA ASP A 75 -4.67 -0.98 2.99
C ASP A 75 -3.57 -1.25 1.97
N LEU A 76 -2.35 -1.54 2.44
CA LEU A 76 -1.21 -1.79 1.56
C LEU A 76 -1.46 -3.00 0.67
N THR A 77 -1.97 -4.09 1.25
CA THR A 77 -2.29 -5.30 0.49
C THR A 77 -3.37 -5.03 -0.55
N SER A 78 -4.40 -4.25 -0.21
CA SER A 78 -5.49 -3.91 -1.13
C SER A 78 -5.02 -3.01 -2.27
N ILE A 79 -4.18 -2.01 -1.98
CA ILE A 79 -3.54 -1.15 -2.98
C ILE A 79 -2.69 -1.99 -3.93
N LEU A 80 -1.80 -2.83 -3.41
CA LEU A 80 -0.93 -3.69 -4.23
C LEU A 80 -1.73 -4.65 -5.12
N ARG A 81 -2.83 -5.24 -4.60
CA ARG A 81 -3.72 -6.12 -5.39
C ARG A 81 -4.51 -5.39 -6.47
N SER A 82 -4.74 -4.08 -6.29
CA SER A 82 -5.36 -3.24 -7.31
C SER A 82 -4.34 -2.80 -8.37
N LEU A 83 -3.07 -2.63 -8.00
CA LEU A 83 -2.00 -2.18 -8.88
C LEU A 83 -1.31 -3.31 -9.64
N PHE A 84 -1.26 -4.53 -9.11
CA PHE A 84 -0.55 -5.63 -9.73
C PHE A 84 -1.49 -6.80 -10.01
N ASN A 85 -1.27 -7.46 -11.14
CA ASN A 85 -1.96 -8.73 -11.39
C ASN A 85 -1.38 -9.85 -10.50
N THR A 86 -1.98 -11.04 -10.51
CA THR A 86 -1.54 -12.16 -9.66
C THR A 86 -0.09 -12.57 -9.94
N GLU A 87 0.34 -12.59 -11.19
CA GLU A 87 1.71 -12.96 -11.57
C GLU A 87 2.74 -11.92 -11.12
N GLU A 88 2.48 -10.64 -11.40
CA GLU A 88 3.32 -9.52 -10.93
C GLU A 88 3.41 -9.48 -9.40
N GLY A 89 2.27 -9.68 -8.72
CA GLY A 89 2.21 -9.74 -7.25
C GLY A 89 3.01 -10.90 -6.67
N ASP A 90 2.93 -12.08 -7.27
CA ASP A 90 3.74 -13.25 -6.86
C ASP A 90 5.23 -13.01 -7.09
N MET A 91 5.61 -12.36 -8.19
CA MET A 91 7.00 -11.97 -8.45
C MET A 91 7.52 -11.00 -7.39
N ILE A 92 6.78 -9.94 -7.08
CA ILE A 92 7.13 -8.97 -6.03
C ILE A 92 7.29 -9.68 -4.69
N ARG A 93 6.35 -10.55 -4.33
CA ARG A 93 6.40 -11.32 -3.07
C ARG A 93 7.64 -12.21 -3.01
N GLN A 94 7.92 -12.97 -4.08
CA GLN A 94 9.10 -13.83 -4.12
C GLN A 94 10.41 -13.05 -4.04
N ALA A 95 10.48 -11.88 -4.68
CA ALA A 95 11.64 -11.00 -4.62
C ALA A 95 11.83 -10.44 -3.21
N GLY A 96 10.78 -9.92 -2.58
CA GLY A 96 10.83 -9.38 -1.21
C GLY A 96 11.23 -10.43 -0.17
N ILE A 97 10.71 -11.65 -0.28
CA ILE A 97 11.12 -12.76 0.61
C ILE A 97 12.62 -13.07 0.44
N ARG A 98 13.11 -13.10 -0.80
CA ARG A 98 14.52 -13.43 -1.11
C ARG A 98 15.47 -12.35 -0.61
N ASP A 99 15.11 -11.08 -0.81
CA ASP A 99 15.88 -9.94 -0.30
C ASP A 99 15.94 -9.99 1.24
N TRP A 100 14.80 -10.23 1.88
CA TRP A 100 14.74 -10.37 3.34
C TRP A 100 15.58 -11.54 3.85
N GLU A 101 15.53 -12.71 3.20
CA GLU A 101 16.34 -13.89 3.56
C GLU A 101 17.84 -13.61 3.43
N CYS A 102 18.24 -12.84 2.41
CA CYS A 102 19.63 -12.41 2.25
C CYS A 102 20.09 -11.51 3.41
N HIS A 103 19.24 -10.59 3.83
CA HIS A 103 19.54 -9.66 4.93
C HIS A 103 19.34 -10.28 6.33
N ASN A 104 18.57 -11.37 6.45
CA ASN A 104 18.18 -11.98 7.72
C ASN A 104 18.36 -13.51 7.70
N PRO A 105 19.62 -14.01 7.66
CA PRO A 105 19.92 -15.44 7.50
C PRO A 105 19.48 -16.33 8.67
N GLN A 106 19.02 -15.75 9.79
CA GLN A 106 18.55 -16.47 10.99
C GLN A 106 17.05 -16.23 11.31
N GLY A 107 16.28 -15.61 10.40
CA GLY A 107 14.88 -15.24 10.65
C GLY A 107 13.86 -16.38 10.56
N THR A 108 12.68 -16.18 11.17
CA THR A 108 11.49 -17.07 11.26
C THR A 108 10.93 -17.60 9.92
N PRO A 109 9.98 -18.56 9.88
CA PRO A 109 9.45 -19.13 8.62
C PRO A 109 8.79 -18.11 7.67
N ARG A 110 8.84 -18.41 6.36
CA ARG A 110 8.41 -17.57 5.22
C ARG A 110 7.06 -16.86 5.38
N ASP A 111 6.04 -17.57 5.84
CA ASP A 111 4.66 -17.06 5.92
C ASP A 111 4.42 -16.10 7.10
N GLN A 112 5.40 -15.99 8.01
CA GLN A 112 5.39 -15.02 9.10
C GLN A 112 6.12 -13.71 8.73
N LYS A 113 6.83 -13.68 7.58
CA LYS A 113 7.72 -12.58 7.14
C LYS A 113 7.07 -11.66 6.11
N TRP A 114 6.37 -12.24 5.13
CA TRP A 114 5.43 -11.52 4.26
C TRP A 114 4.10 -12.27 4.33
N PRO A 115 3.27 -11.93 5.35
CA PRO A 115 2.02 -12.63 5.58
C PRO A 115 1.16 -12.61 4.33
N CYS A 116 0.57 -13.75 3.97
CA CYS A 116 -0.49 -13.77 2.95
C CYS A 116 -1.83 -13.26 3.53
N GLN A 117 -1.92 -13.14 4.85
CA GLN A 117 -3.11 -12.83 5.62
C GLN A 117 -2.76 -11.81 6.68
N SER A 118 -3.74 -11.01 7.10
CA SER A 118 -3.53 -10.03 8.17
C SER A 118 -2.98 -10.71 9.43
N PRO A 119 -1.86 -10.21 10.00
CA PRO A 119 -1.22 -10.87 11.13
C PRO A 119 -1.99 -10.79 12.46
N GLY A 120 -3.09 -10.03 12.53
CA GLY A 120 -3.98 -9.98 13.70
C GLY A 120 -3.48 -9.15 14.86
#